data_AF-A0AA89BNM4-F1
#
_entry.id   AF-A0AA89BNM4-F1
#
_cell.length_a   1.000
_cell.length_b   1.000
_cell.length_c   1.000
_cell.angle_alpha   90.00
_cell.angle_beta   90.00
_cell.angle_gamma   90.00
#
_symmetry.space_group_name_H-M   'P 1'
#
loop_
_entity.id
_entity.type
_entity.pdbx_description
1 polymer ?
#
loop_
_entity_poly.entity_id
_entity_poly.type
_entity_poly.pdbx_seq_one_letter_code
_entity_poly.pdbx_strand_id
1 'polypeptide(L)'
;MMRAWELLDNIQSRGVYDTKLRALRQDAIGAEDVTFEDLTVEDVGHGVEFLYQCRCSDYYSIDYLELGEMGFVLSRDRSTISLQSRNTLPASVVLHCGSCSLKVRFSKWDFNFV
;
A
#
# COMPACT_ATOMS: atom_id res chain seq x y z
N MET A 1 -7.69 -27.03 -17.74
CA MET A 1 -7.06 -26.40 -16.56
C MET A 1 -5.56 -26.47 -16.72
N MET A 2 -4.89 -25.32 -16.81
CA MET A 2 -3.43 -25.23 -16.94
C MET A 2 -2.81 -25.28 -15.55
N ARG A 3 -1.77 -26.12 -15.36
CA ARG A 3 -1.10 -26.26 -14.06
C ARG A 3 -0.03 -25.17 -13.93
N ALA A 4 0.06 -24.51 -12.78
CA ALA A 4 1.01 -23.42 -12.51
C ALA A 4 2.50 -23.78 -12.79
N TRP A 5 2.81 -25.07 -12.88
CA TRP A 5 4.15 -25.59 -13.21
C TRP A 5 4.54 -25.44 -14.69
N GLU A 6 3.59 -25.35 -15.63
CA GLU A 6 3.87 -25.24 -17.06
C GLU A 6 4.33 -23.83 -17.47
N LEU A 7 4.04 -22.82 -16.64
CA LEU A 7 4.43 -21.42 -16.86
C LEU A 7 5.86 -21.11 -16.41
N LEU A 8 6.46 -21.98 -15.57
CA LEU A 8 7.84 -21.85 -15.06
C LEU A 8 8.89 -22.52 -15.96
N ASP A 9 8.47 -23.32 -16.95
CA ASP A 9 9.36 -24.03 -17.88
C ASP A 9 9.77 -23.18 -19.10
N ASN A 10 9.13 -22.02 -19.29
CA ASN A 10 9.50 -21.08 -20.35
C ASN A 10 10.51 -20.04 -19.82
N ILE A 11 11.75 -20.12 -20.30
CA ILE A 11 12.85 -19.22 -19.90
C ILE A 11 12.49 -17.74 -20.14
N GLN A 12 11.66 -17.43 -21.14
CA GLN A 12 11.21 -16.05 -21.39
C GLN A 12 10.19 -15.56 -20.35
N SER A 13 9.27 -16.40 -19.88
CA SER A 13 8.34 -16.01 -18.81
C SER A 13 9.07 -15.84 -17.48
N ARG A 14 10.11 -16.65 -17.22
CA ARG A 14 10.97 -16.49 -16.04
C ARG A 14 11.73 -15.17 -16.06
N GLY A 15 12.33 -14.80 -17.19
CA GLY A 15 13.01 -13.51 -17.33
C GLY A 15 12.10 -12.30 -17.12
N VAL A 16 10.88 -12.34 -17.65
CA VAL A 16 9.86 -11.29 -17.43
C VAL A 16 9.42 -11.26 -15.97
N TYR A 17 9.19 -12.42 -15.35
CA TYR A 17 8.81 -12.52 -13.95
C TYR A 17 9.91 -12.01 -13.02
N ASP A 18 11.16 -12.40 -13.24
CA ASP A 18 12.33 -11.93 -12.49
C ASP A 18 12.53 -10.42 -12.65
N THR A 19 12.29 -9.88 -13.85
CA THR A 19 12.37 -8.43 -14.10
C THR A 19 11.26 -7.69 -13.36
N LYS A 20 10.03 -8.20 -13.37
CA LYS A 20 8.92 -7.64 -12.58
C LYS A 20 9.20 -7.71 -11.08
N LEU A 21 9.68 -8.85 -10.57
CA LEU A 21 10.07 -8.99 -9.17
C LEU A 21 11.20 -8.03 -8.79
N ARG A 22 12.18 -7.83 -9.67
CA ARG A 22 13.27 -6.88 -9.44
C ARG A 22 12.77 -5.45 -9.45
N ALA A 23 11.88 -5.08 -10.38
CA ALA A 23 11.24 -3.77 -10.41
C ALA A 23 10.43 -3.52 -9.13
N LEU A 24 9.61 -4.49 -8.69
CA LEU A 24 8.86 -4.39 -7.42
C LEU A 24 9.78 -4.23 -6.20
N ARG A 25 10.89 -4.98 -6.16
CA ARG A 25 11.90 -4.83 -5.09
C ARG A 25 12.57 -3.46 -5.14
N GLN A 26 12.92 -2.98 -6.33
CA GLN A 26 13.51 -1.66 -6.54
C GLN A 26 12.52 -0.54 -6.21
N ASP A 27 11.22 -0.76 -6.40
CA ASP A 27 10.20 0.20 -6.01
C ASP A 27 10.11 0.40 -4.50
N ALA A 28 10.43 -0.63 -3.72
CA ALA A 28 10.54 -0.51 -2.27
C ALA A 28 11.86 0.12 -1.81
N ILE A 29 12.93 0.14 -2.63
CA ILE A 29 14.24 0.68 -2.25
C ILE A 29 14.18 2.21 -2.27
N GLY A 30 14.54 2.84 -1.15
CA GLY A 30 14.53 4.30 -0.99
C GLY A 30 13.20 4.91 -0.57
N ALA A 31 12.19 4.08 -0.28
CA ALA A 31 10.96 4.55 0.36
C ALA A 31 11.22 4.90 1.83
N GLU A 32 10.81 6.10 2.24
CA GLU A 32 10.82 6.52 3.65
C GLU A 32 9.75 5.74 4.41
N ASP A 33 10.11 5.11 5.53
CA ASP A 33 9.14 4.43 6.38
C ASP A 33 8.36 5.47 7.19
N VAL A 34 7.04 5.51 6.98
CA VAL A 34 6.11 6.43 7.63
C VAL A 34 5.14 5.60 8.46
N THR A 35 4.83 6.07 9.67
CA THR A 35 3.83 5.40 10.49
C THR A 35 2.45 5.89 10.14
N PHE A 36 1.45 5.05 10.36
CA PHE A 36 0.08 5.46 10.08
C PHE A 36 -0.43 6.56 11.02
N GLU A 37 0.18 6.70 12.21
CA GLU A 37 -0.12 7.79 13.15
C GLU A 37 0.25 9.17 12.57
N ASP A 38 1.18 9.21 11.62
CA ASP A 38 1.58 10.43 10.90
C ASP A 38 0.63 10.79 9.75
N LEU A 39 -0.38 9.95 9.49
CA LEU A 39 -1.39 10.19 8.45
C LEU A 39 -2.54 11.03 8.98
N THR A 40 -2.94 12.00 8.17
CA THR A 40 -4.22 12.70 8.34
C THR A 40 -5.33 11.83 7.76
N VAL A 41 -6.41 11.63 8.53
CA VAL A 41 -7.60 10.92 8.07
C VAL A 41 -8.68 11.93 7.76
N GLU A 42 -9.19 11.91 6.52
CA GLU A 42 -10.30 12.75 6.10
C GLU A 42 -11.53 11.90 5.78
N ASP A 43 -12.69 12.32 6.30
CA ASP A 43 -13.98 11.74 5.93
C ASP A 43 -14.53 12.52 4.73
N VAL A 44 -14.40 11.93 3.54
CA VAL A 44 -14.81 12.51 2.27
C VAL A 44 -16.26 12.16 1.90
N GLY A 45 -17.07 11.70 2.86
CA GLY A 45 -18.51 11.47 2.74
C GLY A 45 -18.90 10.17 2.00
N HIS A 46 -18.01 9.66 1.15
CA HIS A 46 -18.14 8.34 0.51
C HIS A 46 -17.21 7.28 1.12
N GLY A 47 -16.41 7.67 2.12
CA GLY A 47 -15.44 6.83 2.78
C GLY A 47 -14.39 7.67 3.48
N VAL A 48 -13.31 7.02 3.88
CA VAL A 48 -12.15 7.67 4.48
C VAL A 48 -10.97 7.64 3.53
N GLU A 49 -10.28 8.78 3.50
CA GLU A 49 -9.05 9.00 2.75
C GLU A 49 -7.90 9.26 3.72
N PHE A 50 -6.75 8.67 3.43
CA PHE A 50 -5.55 8.79 4.23
C PHE A 50 -4.52 9.64 3.50
N LEU A 51 -4.05 10.69 4.16
CA LEU A 51 -3.22 11.72 3.56
C LEU A 51 -1.89 11.86 4.31
N TYR A 52 -0.79 11.87 3.56
CA TYR A 52 0.53 12.20 4.08
C TYR A 52 1.12 13.38 3.32
N GLN A 53 1.64 14.38 4.03
CA GLN A 53 2.27 15.53 3.37
C GLN A 53 3.64 15.15 2.80
N CYS A 54 3.81 15.32 1.50
CA CYS A 54 5.10 15.15 0.84
C CYS A 54 6.00 16.37 1.05
N ARG A 55 7.31 16.16 1.08
CA ARG A 55 8.33 17.23 1.18
C ARG A 55 8.33 18.19 -0.02
N CYS A 56 7.71 17.81 -1.15
CA CYS A 56 7.51 18.70 -2.28
C CYS A 56 6.26 19.60 -2.18
N SER A 57 5.57 19.60 -1.03
CA SER A 57 4.31 20.32 -0.77
C SER A 57 3.06 19.73 -1.44
N ASP A 58 3.18 18.56 -2.05
CA ASP A 58 2.03 17.77 -2.51
C ASP A 58 1.64 16.73 -1.43
N TYR A 59 0.66 15.87 -1.71
CA TYR A 59 0.22 14.82 -0.81
C TYR A 59 0.38 13.44 -1.41
N TYR A 60 0.64 12.47 -0.55
CA TYR A 60 0.30 11.08 -0.81
C TYR A 60 -1.14 10.88 -0.33
N SER A 61 -2.00 10.32 -1.17
CA SER A 61 -3.36 9.93 -0.80
C SER A 61 -3.57 8.45 -1.06
N ILE A 62 -4.37 7.81 -0.23
CA ILE A 62 -4.90 6.48 -0.47
C ILE A 62 -6.31 6.37 0.10
N ASP A 63 -7.24 5.87 -0.70
CA ASP A 63 -8.62 5.71 -0.27
C ASP A 63 -8.91 4.31 0.32
N TYR A 64 -10.06 4.18 0.97
CA TYR A 64 -10.47 2.92 1.59
C TYR A 64 -10.72 1.78 0.59
N LEU A 65 -11.05 2.08 -0.68
CA LEU A 65 -11.26 1.08 -1.73
C LEU A 65 -9.91 0.52 -2.17
N GLU A 66 -8.92 1.39 -2.42
CA GLU A 66 -7.54 1.02 -2.77
C GLU A 66 -6.92 0.17 -1.66
N LEU A 67 -7.11 0.54 -0.39
CA LEU A 67 -6.71 -0.29 0.74
C LEU A 67 -7.41 -1.66 0.73
N GLY A 68 -8.70 -1.69 0.36
CA GLY A 68 -9.45 -2.93 0.19
C GLY A 68 -8.85 -3.85 -0.88
N GLU A 69 -8.44 -3.30 -2.02
CA GLU A 69 -7.77 -4.02 -3.11
C GLU A 69 -6.41 -4.57 -2.69
N MET A 70 -5.70 -3.85 -1.82
CA MET A 70 -4.43 -4.29 -1.22
C MET A 70 -4.59 -5.35 -0.12
N GLY A 71 -5.84 -5.74 0.20
CA GLY A 71 -6.13 -6.79 1.16
C GLY A 71 -6.30 -6.30 2.60
N PHE A 72 -6.52 -5.00 2.79
CA PHE A 72 -6.89 -4.45 4.09
C PHE A 72 -8.42 -4.51 4.30
N VAL A 73 -8.80 -4.46 5.56
CA VAL A 73 -10.19 -4.30 6.00
C VAL A 73 -10.22 -3.11 6.92
N LEU A 74 -10.96 -2.09 6.52
CA LEU A 74 -11.23 -0.92 7.33
C LEU A 74 -12.56 -1.16 8.06
N SER A 75 -12.53 -1.04 9.39
CA SER A 75 -13.71 -1.17 10.23
C SER A 75 -13.89 0.12 11.03
N ARG A 76 -15.05 0.76 10.86
CA ARG A 76 -15.41 1.99 11.54
C ARG A 76 -16.41 1.66 12.65
N ASP A 77 -15.99 1.79 13.90
CA ASP A 77 -16.87 1.88 15.05
C ASP A 77 -17.27 3.34 15.29
N ARG A 78 -18.26 3.58 16.15
CA ARG A 78 -18.95 4.86 16.39
C ARG A 78 -18.05 6.09 16.48
N SER A 79 -16.82 5.93 16.98
CA SER A 79 -15.82 7.00 17.04
C SER A 79 -14.43 6.54 16.62
N THR A 80 -14.24 5.28 16.21
CA THR A 80 -12.90 4.77 15.93
C THR A 80 -12.83 4.11 14.57
N ILE A 81 -11.77 4.43 13.83
CA ILE A 81 -11.45 3.75 12.58
C ILE A 81 -10.29 2.82 12.87
N SER A 82 -10.52 1.54 12.63
CA SER A 82 -9.51 0.49 12.72
C SER A 82 -9.22 -0.05 11.34
N LEU A 83 -7.94 -0.29 11.08
CA LEU A 83 -7.49 -0.94 9.87
C LEU A 83 -6.84 -2.27 10.27
N GLN A 84 -7.11 -3.32 9.50
CA GLN A 84 -6.57 -4.65 9.73
C GLN A 84 -6.11 -5.26 8.42
N SER A 85 -4.97 -5.95 8.43
CA SER A 85 -4.54 -6.74 7.29
C SER A 85 -5.24 -8.10 7.29
N ARG A 86 -5.74 -8.57 6.13
CA ARG A 86 -6.26 -9.95 6.01
C ARG A 86 -5.17 -11.02 6.03
N ASN A 87 -3.90 -10.61 5.90
CA ASN A 87 -2.77 -11.52 5.76
C ASN A 87 -1.97 -11.60 7.06
N THR A 88 -1.39 -12.76 7.34
CA THR A 88 -0.52 -13.00 8.52
C THR A 88 0.89 -12.41 8.38
N LEU A 89 1.20 -11.84 7.21
CA LEU A 89 2.46 -11.15 6.95
C LEU A 89 2.30 -9.66 7.24
N PRO A 90 3.35 -8.98 7.72
CA PRO A 90 3.32 -7.53 7.85
C PRO A 90 3.11 -6.95 6.46
N ALA A 91 1.88 -6.54 6.18
CA ALA A 91 1.58 -5.81 4.96
C ALA A 91 2.27 -4.45 5.06
N SER A 92 2.83 -3.98 3.96
CA SER A 92 3.38 -2.64 3.85
C SER A 92 2.93 -2.11 2.50
N VAL A 93 2.43 -0.88 2.47
CA VAL A 93 2.00 -0.22 1.24
C VAL A 93 3.05 0.82 0.89
N VAL A 94 3.46 0.82 -0.36
CA VAL A 94 4.36 1.85 -0.90
C VAL A 94 3.51 2.78 -1.77
N LEU A 95 3.49 4.06 -1.41
CA LEU A 95 2.86 5.10 -2.23
C LEU A 95 3.92 5.96 -2.90
N HIS A 96 3.58 6.46 -4.08
CA HIS A 96 4.40 7.36 -4.87
C HIS A 96 3.77 8.75 -4.86
N CYS A 97 4.58 9.79 -4.70
CA CYS A 97 4.10 11.15 -4.84
C CYS A 97 3.98 11.48 -6.32
N GLY A 98 2.78 11.91 -6.76
CA GLY A 98 2.51 12.28 -8.15
C GLY A 98 3.38 13.42 -8.67
N SER A 99 3.79 14.35 -7.80
CA SER A 99 4.58 15.53 -8.19
C SER A 99 6.10 15.31 -8.26
N CYS A 100 6.68 14.51 -7.37
CA CYS A 100 8.15 14.39 -7.25
C CYS A 100 8.69 12.96 -7.32
N SER A 101 7.83 11.96 -7.52
CA SER A 101 8.20 10.53 -7.60
C SER A 101 8.88 9.96 -6.34
N LEU A 102 8.94 10.73 -5.24
CA LEU A 102 9.36 10.23 -3.94
C LEU A 102 8.41 9.13 -3.47
N LYS A 103 8.95 8.17 -2.73
CA LYS A 103 8.22 7.00 -2.26
C LYS A 103 8.17 7.00 -0.75
N VAL A 104 7.03 6.61 -0.21
CA VAL A 104 6.85 6.38 1.23
C VAL A 104 6.29 4.99 1.43
N ARG A 105 6.73 4.33 2.49
CA ARG A 105 6.24 3.02 2.89
C ARG A 105 5.49 3.17 4.20
N PHE A 106 4.22 2.85 4.18
CA PHE A 106 3.41 2.76 5.38
C PHE A 106 3.60 1.38 5.99
N SER A 107 4.12 1.36 7.21
CA SER A 107 4.36 0.15 7.99
C SER A 107 3.54 0.21 9.29
N LYS A 108 2.99 -0.95 9.68
CA LYS A 108 1.95 -1.13 10.71
C LYS A 108 0.58 -0.60 10.32
N TRP A 109 -0.34 -1.54 10.14
CA TRP A 109 -1.71 -1.28 9.71
C TRP A 109 -2.72 -1.42 10.84
N ASP A 110 -2.30 -1.93 12.00
CA ASP A 110 -3.16 -2.10 13.17
C ASP A 110 -3.09 -0.84 14.04
N PHE A 111 -4.06 0.05 13.89
CA PHE A 111 -4.20 1.26 14.69
C PHE A 111 -5.68 1.61 14.85
N ASN A 112 -6.00 2.41 15.87
CA ASN A 112 -7.32 2.97 16.09
C ASN A 112 -7.20 4.49 16.05
N PHE A 113 -7.90 5.14 15.13
CA PHE A 113 -8.16 6.58 15.22
C PHE A 113 -9.27 6.84 16.24
N VAL A 114 -9.23 7.99 16.92
CA VAL A 114 -10.25 8.43 17.89
C VAL A 114 -10.82 9.77 17.46
#